data_AF-A0A955M116-F1
#
_entry.id   AF-A0A955M116-F1
#
_cell.length_a   1.000
_cell.length_b   1.000
_cell.length_c   1.000
_cell.angle_alpha   90.00
_cell.angle_beta   90.00
_cell.angle_gamma   90.00
#
_symmetry.space_group_name_H-M   'P 1'
#
loop_
_entity.id
_entity.type
_entity.pdbx_description
1 polymer ?
#
loop_
_entity_poly.entity_id
_entity_poly.type
_entity_poly.pdbx_seq_one_letter_code
_entity_poly.pdbx_strand_id
1 'polypeptide(L)'
;PSSQGKQVLGVLFEHNIYARRVAPEYGLCRVMIGGIRYPEVLDYSDASLEALALEELKTTVGFRAEPVETFLMKWNRAIPHYDEDYLQTRLTD
;
A
#
# COMPACT_ATOMS: atom_id res chain seq x y z
N PRO A 1 -10.09 -2.89 10.06
CA PRO A 1 -8.85 -2.76 9.24
C PRO A 1 -7.60 -2.56 10.10
N SER A 2 -7.56 -1.56 10.99
CA SER A 2 -6.39 -1.30 11.84
C SER A 2 -6.14 -2.36 12.91
N SER A 3 -7.21 -2.94 13.48
CA SER A 3 -7.15 -4.04 14.46
C SER A 3 -6.66 -5.38 13.89
N GLN A 4 -6.51 -5.51 12.57
CA GLN A 4 -6.11 -6.76 11.92
C GLN A 4 -4.60 -7.01 11.96
N GLY A 5 -3.80 -6.05 12.45
CA GLY A 5 -2.35 -6.22 12.58
C GLY A 5 -1.61 -6.39 11.24
N LYS A 6 -2.20 -5.94 10.13
CA LYS A 6 -1.66 -6.10 8.77
C LYS A 6 -0.78 -4.91 8.37
N GLN A 7 0.35 -5.22 7.74
CA GLN A 7 1.26 -4.22 7.15
C GLN A 7 0.74 -3.66 5.82
N VAL A 8 -0.09 -4.41 5.09
CA VAL A 8 -0.80 -3.89 3.93
C VAL A 8 -2.03 -3.09 4.38
N LEU A 9 -2.09 -1.84 3.95
CA LEU A 9 -3.14 -0.88 4.30
C LEU A 9 -4.40 -1.06 3.45
N GLY A 10 -4.23 -1.49 2.19
CA GLY A 10 -5.31 -1.72 1.26
C GLY A 10 -4.82 -1.96 -0.17
N VAL A 11 -5.76 -2.39 -1.02
CA VAL A 11 -5.53 -2.67 -2.43
C VAL A 11 -6.58 -1.94 -3.26
N LEU A 12 -6.14 -1.27 -4.33
CA LEU A 12 -7.01 -0.73 -5.37
C LEU A 12 -6.91 -1.58 -6.63
N PHE A 13 -8.05 -2.06 -7.12
CA PHE A 13 -8.17 -2.68 -8.44
C PHE A 13 -8.37 -1.58 -9.48
N GLU A 14 -7.28 -0.92 -9.87
CA GLU A 14 -7.25 0.29 -10.69
C GLU A 14 -8.04 0.14 -11.99
N HIS A 15 -7.99 -1.03 -12.62
CA HIS A 15 -8.70 -1.34 -13.86
C HIS A 15 -10.23 -1.32 -13.73
N ASN A 16 -10.78 -1.52 -12.52
CA ASN A 16 -12.22 -1.41 -12.24
C ASN A 16 -12.67 0.04 -12.06
N ILE A 17 -11.74 0.95 -11.73
CA ILE A 17 -12.02 2.36 -11.46
C ILE A 17 -11.75 3.21 -12.71
N TYR A 18 -10.65 2.91 -13.40
CA TYR A 18 -10.16 3.69 -14.53
C TYR A 18 -10.07 2.81 -15.79
N ALA A 19 -11.06 2.97 -16.67
CA ALA A 19 -11.07 2.29 -17.95
C ALA A 19 -9.77 2.57 -18.74
N ARG A 20 -9.23 1.54 -19.40
CA ARG A 20 -8.03 1.60 -20.26
C ARG A 20 -6.71 1.95 -19.54
N ARG A 21 -6.65 1.83 -18.20
CA ARG A 21 -5.38 1.87 -17.44
C ARG A 21 -4.44 0.71 -17.78
N VAL A 22 -4.99 -0.39 -18.25
CA VAL A 22 -4.29 -1.62 -18.64
C VAL A 22 -5.03 -2.25 -19.83
N ALA A 23 -4.36 -3.10 -20.61
CA ALA A 23 -5.01 -3.82 -21.71
C ALA A 23 -6.05 -4.83 -21.20
N PRO A 24 -7.11 -5.16 -21.97
CA PRO A 24 -8.28 -5.91 -21.50
C PRO A 24 -8.00 -7.30 -20.91
N GLU A 25 -6.91 -7.94 -21.32
CA GLU A 25 -6.47 -9.26 -20.87
C GLU A 25 -5.70 -9.23 -19.54
N TYR A 26 -5.41 -8.05 -19.01
CA TYR A 26 -4.69 -7.87 -17.75
C TYR A 26 -5.51 -7.13 -16.70
N GLY A 27 -5.19 -7.38 -15.43
CA GLY A 27 -5.63 -6.57 -14.31
C GLY A 27 -4.48 -5.72 -13.77
N LEU A 28 -4.80 -4.52 -13.30
CA LEU A 28 -3.86 -3.67 -12.55
C LEU A 28 -4.33 -3.52 -11.09
N CYS A 29 -3.45 -3.85 -10.15
CA CYS A 29 -3.67 -3.69 -8.72
C CYS A 29 -2.60 -2.77 -8.12
N ARG A 30 -3.02 -1.82 -7.28
CA ARG A 30 -2.10 -1.02 -6.45
C ARG A 30 -2.24 -1.45 -5.00
N VAL A 31 -1.15 -1.97 -4.43
CA VAL A 31 -1.06 -2.34 -3.02
C VAL A 31 -0.36 -1.22 -2.24
N MET A 32 -0.96 -0.78 -1.14
CA MET A 32 -0.38 0.25 -0.25
C MET A 32 0.10 -0.43 1.03
N ILE A 33 1.37 -0.23 1.41
CA ILE A 33 2.03 -0.93 2.51
C ILE A 33 2.59 0.11 3.50
N GLY A 34 2.53 -0.21 4.80
CA GLY A 34 3.19 0.56 5.87
C GLY A 34 2.26 1.51 6.60
N GLY A 35 2.51 2.80 6.43
CA GLY A 35 1.90 3.86 7.24
C GLY A 35 2.53 3.98 8.62
N ILE A 36 2.00 4.89 9.44
CA ILE A 36 2.58 5.24 10.75
C ILE A 36 2.75 4.07 11.74
N ARG A 37 1.97 2.99 11.57
CA ARG A 37 2.00 1.82 12.45
C ARG A 37 3.08 0.79 12.09
N TYR A 38 3.58 0.84 10.86
CA TYR A 38 4.60 -0.06 10.35
C TYR A 38 5.65 0.72 9.54
N PRO A 39 6.33 1.72 10.13
CA PRO A 39 7.34 2.52 9.42
C PRO A 39 8.55 1.68 8.96
N GLU A 40 8.85 0.58 9.65
CA GLU A 40 9.97 -0.32 9.37
C GLU A 40 9.86 -1.04 8.02
N VAL A 41 8.69 -1.07 7.38
CA VAL A 41 8.54 -1.68 6.05
C VAL A 41 9.36 -0.96 4.98
N LEU A 42 9.74 0.31 5.21
CA LEU A 42 10.59 1.06 4.28
C LEU A 42 12.00 0.46 4.18
N ASP A 43 12.46 -0.21 5.25
CA ASP A 43 13.76 -0.88 5.32
C ASP A 43 13.76 -2.26 4.65
N TYR A 44 12.59 -2.78 4.28
CA TYR A 44 12.48 -4.10 3.65
C TYR A 44 13.06 -4.08 2.24
N SER A 45 13.59 -5.21 1.79
CA SER A 45 14.00 -5.35 0.39
C SER A 45 12.78 -5.27 -0.54
N ASP A 46 12.99 -4.87 -1.79
CA ASP A 46 11.91 -4.79 -2.78
C ASP A 46 11.22 -6.15 -2.97
N ALA A 47 12.00 -7.24 -2.99
CA ALA A 47 11.48 -8.61 -3.04
C ALA A 47 10.61 -8.96 -1.83
N SER A 48 10.98 -8.50 -0.64
CA SER A 48 10.17 -8.72 0.58
C SER A 48 8.85 -7.96 0.52
N LEU A 49 8.84 -6.74 -0.02
CA LEU A 49 7.63 -5.94 -0.20
C LEU A 49 6.71 -6.54 -1.26
N GLU A 50 7.27 -7.04 -2.36
CA GLU A 50 6.50 -7.75 -3.39
C GLU A 50 5.87 -9.03 -2.83
N ALA A 51 6.64 -9.86 -2.13
CA ALA A 51 6.12 -11.07 -1.48
C ALA A 51 5.01 -10.75 -0.46
N LEU A 52 5.16 -9.69 0.33
CA LEU A 52 4.14 -9.22 1.26
C LEU A 52 2.85 -8.80 0.54
N ALA A 53 2.96 -8.09 -0.58
CA ALA A 53 1.81 -7.69 -1.40
C ALA A 53 1.06 -8.90 -1.98
N LEU A 54 1.80 -9.87 -2.54
CA LEU A 54 1.23 -11.08 -3.14
C LEU A 54 0.56 -11.97 -2.08
N GLU A 55 1.17 -12.15 -0.91
CA GLU A 55 0.55 -12.94 0.15
C GLU A 55 -0.72 -12.27 0.69
N GLU A 56 -0.77 -10.93 0.78
CA GLU A 56 -2.00 -10.25 1.18
C GLU A 56 -3.12 -10.41 0.13
N LEU A 57 -2.80 -10.29 -1.17
CA LEU A 57 -3.77 -10.54 -2.25
C LEU A 57 -4.32 -11.97 -2.20
N LYS A 58 -3.44 -12.94 -1.96
CA LYS A 58 -3.80 -14.34 -1.83
C LYS A 58 -4.67 -14.63 -0.62
N THR A 59 -4.33 -14.08 0.54
CA THR A 59 -5.05 -14.37 1.79
C THR A 59 -6.36 -13.60 1.91
N THR A 60 -6.42 -12.38 1.36
CA THR A 60 -7.59 -11.50 1.51
C THR A 60 -8.61 -11.65 0.38
N VAL A 61 -8.18 -11.82 -0.88
CA VAL A 61 -9.09 -11.95 -2.02
C VAL A 61 -8.96 -13.26 -2.81
N GLY A 62 -8.06 -14.16 -2.39
CA GLY A 62 -7.88 -15.47 -3.04
C GLY A 62 -7.10 -15.42 -4.36
N PHE A 63 -6.46 -14.29 -4.69
CA PHE A 63 -5.70 -14.13 -5.94
C PHE A 63 -4.37 -14.88 -5.87
N ARG A 64 -4.09 -15.75 -6.84
CA ARG A 64 -2.94 -16.67 -6.83
C ARG A 64 -2.06 -16.57 -8.08
N ALA A 65 -2.36 -15.65 -8.99
CA ALA A 65 -1.57 -15.49 -10.20
C ALA A 65 -0.29 -14.70 -9.90
N GLU A 66 0.78 -15.07 -10.58
CA GLU A 66 2.03 -14.29 -10.56
C GLU A 66 1.87 -13.03 -11.42
N PRO A 67 2.44 -11.89 -10.99
CA PRO A 67 2.39 -10.66 -11.77
C PRO A 67 3.25 -10.80 -13.04
N VAL A 68 2.73 -10.31 -14.16
CA VAL A 68 3.51 -10.21 -15.42
C VAL A 68 4.52 -9.07 -15.38
N GLU A 69 4.23 -8.05 -14.57
CA GLU A 69 5.07 -6.87 -14.35
C GLU A 69 4.80 -6.33 -12.95
N THR A 70 5.86 -5.85 -12.28
CA THR A 70 5.76 -5.17 -10.99
C THR A 70 6.45 -3.81 -11.05
N PHE A 71 5.87 -2.84 -10.34
CA PHE A 71 6.47 -1.52 -10.15
C PHE A 71 6.38 -1.17 -8.67
N LEU A 72 7.53 -0.84 -8.08
CA LEU A 72 7.66 -0.54 -6.66
C LEU A 72 8.18 0.89 -6.47
N MET A 73 7.58 1.59 -5.51
CA MET A 73 8.02 2.92 -5.11
C MET A 73 7.93 3.06 -3.58
N LYS A 74 9.02 3.54 -2.97
CA LYS A 74 9.10 3.81 -1.53
C LYS A 74 9.04 5.30 -1.27
N TRP A 75 8.14 5.70 -0.38
CA TRP A 75 7.92 7.10 -0.03
C TRP A 75 8.22 7.33 1.46
N ASN A 76 9.46 7.70 1.79
CA ASN A 76 9.89 7.92 3.18
C ASN A 76 9.10 9.03 3.92
N ARG A 77 8.51 9.97 3.17
CA ARG A 77 7.69 11.07 3.70
C ARG A 77 6.43 11.24 2.85
N ALA A 78 5.63 10.18 2.77
CA ALA A 78 4.50 10.08 1.85
C ALA A 78 3.32 11.01 2.21
N ILE A 79 2.91 11.02 3.48
CA ILE A 79 1.70 11.67 3.95
C ILE A 79 2.06 12.46 5.21
N PRO A 80 1.85 13.78 5.24
CA PRO A 80 1.94 14.55 6.48
C PRO A 80 0.95 14.02 7.51
N HIS A 81 1.42 13.80 8.75
CA HIS A 81 0.58 13.39 9.86
C HIS A 81 0.28 14.61 10.74
N TYR A 82 -1.01 14.88 10.97
CA TYR A 82 -1.45 15.89 11.91
C TYR A 82 -1.71 15.22 13.26
N ASP A 83 -0.69 15.24 14.11
CA ASP A 83 -0.74 14.72 15.47
C ASP A 83 -1.10 15.83 16.48
N GLU A 84 -1.12 15.47 17.77
CA GLU A 84 -1.42 16.43 18.84
C GLU A 84 -0.40 17.59 18.88
N ASP A 85 0.87 17.32 18.57
CA ASP A 85 1.93 18.34 18.52
C ASP A 85 1.66 19.37 17.41
N TYR A 86 1.21 18.91 16.23
CA TYR A 86 0.77 19.78 15.15
C TYR A 86 -0.41 20.68 15.58
N LEU A 87 -1.35 20.14 16.35
CA LEU A 87 -2.51 20.90 16.84
C LEU A 87 -2.13 21.97 17.87
N GLN A 88 -1.20 21.67 18.79
CA GLN A 88 -0.75 22.64 19.80
C GLN A 88 -0.05 23.84 19.16
N THR A 89 0.76 23.61 18.13
CA THR A 89 1.49 24.67 17.42
C THR A 89 0.53 25.72 16.82
N ARG A 90 -0.66 25.31 16.36
CA ARG A 90 -1.69 26.21 15.80
C ARG A 90 -2.48 27.02 16.83
N LEU A 91 -2.49 26.61 18.10
CA LEU A 91 -3.23 27.30 19.17
C LEU A 91 -2.39 28.40 19.85
N THR A 92 -1.08 28.37 19.63
CA THR A 92 -0.12 29.36 20.17
C THR A 92 0.25 30.47 19.18
N ASP A 93 -0.22 30.39 17.94
CA ASP A 93 -0.14 31.41 16.89
C ASP A 93 -1.40 32.29 16.87
#